data_AF-A0A8J2H7Z2-F1
#
_entry.id   AF-A0A8J2H7Z2-F1
#
_cell.length_a   1.000
_cell.length_b   1.000
_cell.length_c   1.000
_cell.angle_alpha   90.00
_cell.angle_beta   90.00
_cell.angle_gamma   90.00
#
_symmetry.space_group_name_H-M   'P 1'
#
loop_
_entity.id
_entity.type
_entity.pdbx_description
1 polymer ?
#
loop_
_entity_poly.entity_id
_entity_poly.type
_entity_poly.pdbx_seq_one_letter_code
_entity_poly.pdbx_strand_id
1 'polypeptide(L)'
;MAESSINTSNSSDLNYDTNSLTGSTPSSSVSDNVTHDIDDNSEGKINVPFSLKSVESLLSLSKTATQEDLNEMIEKCKQMILDSQECTDERKWLVRRLIELRLRAQELRESSDVNLFETQVILGHHLVPQKYQIPSTGPLYCDHCSGTIWMMLQSWYMCNDCGFSCHWKCITDIRRVCAHVLASEAGGYIFTKEICPEKGLSAQGYKCAECHTRLTFTALKGLSLPCFGSPFKQPESAWVEPRLCDYTGLYYCQRCHWNTMAVIPARVIRNWDMEPKRVSRLAAQLLQLLNERPVLLLEQLNPKLFELKLREELQMMKKYLVFCPEADIQGLPWRIGLRTHMIENSGNYSIKDLVDFHNGVLMDEIRGAYDLMREHITESCELCRARGHLCEICGNNEVIYPWDPSAILCQQCNAVHHRACWSKRNHCCPKCARIEKRRSTNNDQNKEDDIDS
;
A
#
# COMPACT_ATOMS: atom_id res chain seq x y z
N MET A 1 47.62 -26.68 -3.04
CA MET A 1 48.66 -27.74 -2.93
C MET A 1 49.07 -28.09 -4.34
N ALA A 2 50.25 -27.82 -4.88
CA ALA A 2 51.54 -27.45 -4.30
C ALA A 2 52.38 -26.63 -5.30
N GLU A 3 53.46 -26.02 -4.77
CA GLU A 3 54.67 -25.48 -5.44
C GLU A 3 54.51 -24.20 -6.28
N SER A 4 55.39 -23.20 -6.27
CA SER A 4 56.69 -22.90 -5.65
C SER A 4 56.99 -21.41 -5.97
N SER A 5 57.31 -20.55 -5.00
CA SER A 5 58.66 -20.09 -4.57
C SER A 5 59.37 -19.08 -5.50
N ILE A 6 60.08 -18.13 -4.86
CA ILE A 6 61.12 -17.18 -5.36
C ILE A 6 60.58 -15.76 -5.66
N ASN A 7 61.17 -14.63 -5.24
CA ASN A 7 62.07 -14.24 -4.15
C ASN A 7 62.20 -12.69 -4.20
N THR A 8 62.23 -12.05 -3.03
CA THR A 8 63.04 -10.88 -2.63
C THR A 8 62.99 -9.50 -3.33
N SER A 9 63.10 -8.50 -2.44
CA SER A 9 63.69 -7.15 -2.55
C SER A 9 62.76 -6.01 -2.98
N ASN A 10 62.85 -4.77 -2.50
CA ASN A 10 63.32 -4.09 -1.26
C ASN A 10 63.09 -2.58 -1.56
N SER A 11 63.02 -1.71 -0.52
CA SER A 11 63.12 -0.22 -0.60
C SER A 11 62.01 0.51 -1.38
N SER A 12 61.51 1.70 -1.06
CA SER A 12 61.94 2.88 -0.28
C SER A 12 60.71 3.81 -0.27
N ASP A 13 60.25 4.31 0.87
CA ASP A 13 60.55 5.65 1.43
C ASP A 13 59.88 6.85 0.70
N LEU A 14 59.30 7.74 1.53
CA LEU A 14 59.00 9.17 1.30
C LEU A 14 57.74 9.48 0.43
N ASN A 15 56.88 10.48 0.70
CA ASN A 15 56.67 11.43 1.80
C ASN A 15 55.45 12.32 1.44
N TYR A 16 54.90 13.01 2.45
CA TYR A 16 54.20 14.32 2.39
C TYR A 16 52.81 14.42 1.72
N ASP A 17 51.83 15.23 2.16
CA ASP A 17 51.67 16.33 3.14
C ASP A 17 50.14 16.51 3.32
N THR A 18 49.50 16.44 4.49
CA THR A 18 49.21 17.50 5.50
C THR A 18 48.90 18.93 5.02
N ASN A 19 47.67 19.40 5.34
CA ASN A 19 47.30 20.75 5.82
C ASN A 19 45.79 20.71 6.19
N SER A 20 45.31 20.79 7.44
CA SER A 20 45.46 21.74 8.57
C SER A 20 44.64 23.04 8.48
N LEU A 21 43.84 23.24 9.55
CA LEU A 21 43.46 24.48 10.26
C LEU A 21 42.04 25.10 10.11
N THR A 22 41.38 25.14 11.29
CA THR A 22 40.63 26.27 11.93
C THR A 22 39.30 26.71 11.32
N GLY A 23 38.16 26.64 12.04
CA GLY A 23 37.70 27.60 13.07
C GLY A 23 36.69 28.56 12.41
N SER A 24 35.42 28.70 12.81
CA SER A 24 34.95 29.44 14.00
C SER A 24 33.41 29.47 13.98
N THR A 25 32.78 29.46 15.16
CA THR A 25 31.40 29.94 15.40
C THR A 25 31.31 31.47 15.27
N PRO A 26 30.09 32.02 15.21
CA PRO A 26 29.69 32.85 16.34
C PRO A 26 28.25 32.60 16.82
N SER A 27 28.10 32.69 18.14
CA SER A 27 26.85 32.82 18.88
C SER A 27 26.56 34.30 19.15
N SER A 28 25.28 34.66 19.27
CA SER A 28 24.82 35.89 19.92
C SER A 28 23.73 35.55 20.94
N SER A 29 23.96 36.03 22.15
CA SER A 29 23.29 35.74 23.43
C SER A 29 22.36 36.88 23.89
N VAL A 30 21.73 36.67 25.06
CA VAL A 30 21.09 37.63 26.01
C VAL A 30 19.55 37.67 25.90
N SER A 31 18.71 37.48 26.94
CA SER A 31 18.84 37.56 28.41
C SER A 31 17.75 36.76 29.16
N ASP A 32 18.07 36.39 30.39
CA ASP A 32 17.24 35.81 31.45
C ASP A 32 16.02 36.64 31.88
N ASN A 33 14.98 35.95 32.35
CA ASN A 33 14.29 36.26 33.61
C ASN A 33 13.54 35.02 34.12
N VAL A 34 13.80 34.67 35.38
CA VAL A 34 13.20 33.58 36.16
C VAL A 34 11.91 34.08 36.82
N THR A 35 10.81 33.33 36.68
CA THR A 35 9.83 33.09 37.76
C THR A 35 9.08 31.77 37.54
N HIS A 36 8.78 31.12 38.66
CA HIS A 36 8.31 29.76 38.87
C HIS A 36 6.80 29.56 38.56
N ASP A 37 6.45 28.28 38.35
CA ASP A 37 5.17 27.58 38.61
C ASP A 37 4.11 27.35 37.52
N ILE A 38 4.02 26.05 37.14
CA ILE A 38 2.83 25.17 37.12
C ILE A 38 1.71 25.48 36.09
N ASP A 39 1.67 24.77 34.96
CA ASP A 39 0.85 23.55 34.75
C ASP A 39 0.92 23.06 33.30
N ASP A 40 1.08 21.75 33.18
CA ASP A 40 1.33 20.97 31.97
C ASP A 40 0.04 20.24 31.57
N ASN A 41 -0.61 20.63 30.45
CA ASN A 41 -1.55 19.74 29.76
C ASN A 41 -1.84 20.18 28.31
N SER A 42 -1.09 19.64 27.35
CA SER A 42 -1.53 19.61 25.95
C SER A 42 -1.26 18.23 25.33
N GLU A 43 -2.18 17.29 25.57
CA GLU A 43 -2.33 16.11 24.72
C GLU A 43 -2.97 16.50 23.38
N GLY A 44 -2.35 16.04 22.29
CA GLY A 44 -2.80 16.22 20.93
C GLY A 44 -4.17 15.58 20.67
N LYS A 45 -5.21 16.40 20.69
CA LYS A 45 -6.49 16.11 20.05
C LYS A 45 -6.35 16.35 18.54
N ILE A 46 -6.83 15.39 17.76
CA ILE A 46 -7.07 15.55 16.32
C ILE A 46 -8.03 16.74 16.17
N ASN A 47 -7.58 17.81 15.52
CA ASN A 47 -8.33 19.06 15.41
C ASN A 47 -9.53 18.90 14.48
N VAL A 48 -10.73 18.93 15.07
CA VAL A 48 -11.99 19.23 14.38
C VAL A 48 -11.94 20.69 13.89
N PRO A 49 -12.37 21.02 12.65
CA PRO A 49 -12.40 22.39 12.16
C PRO A 49 -13.16 23.34 13.09
N PHE A 50 -12.60 24.54 13.31
CA PHE A 50 -13.06 25.49 14.33
C PHE A 50 -14.49 26.00 14.11
N SER A 51 -15.02 25.95 12.87
CA SER A 51 -16.39 26.35 12.55
C SER A 51 -17.48 25.36 13.01
N LEU A 52 -17.10 24.13 13.40
CA LEU A 52 -18.05 23.05 13.72
C LEU A 52 -18.22 22.75 15.22
N LYS A 53 -17.43 23.37 16.10
CA LYS A 53 -17.60 23.24 17.57
C LYS A 53 -18.96 23.74 18.06
N SER A 54 -19.57 24.70 17.34
CA SER A 54 -20.90 25.22 17.66
C SER A 54 -22.03 24.26 17.25
N VAL A 55 -21.81 23.42 16.24
CA VAL A 55 -22.84 22.52 15.66
C VAL A 55 -22.81 21.13 16.31
N GLU A 56 -21.64 20.68 16.77
CA GLU A 56 -21.46 19.42 17.49
C GLU A 56 -22.31 19.36 18.78
N SER A 57 -22.48 20.50 19.45
CA SER A 57 -23.35 20.65 20.63
C SER A 57 -24.84 20.51 20.33
N LEU A 58 -25.28 20.83 19.10
CA LEU A 58 -26.70 20.86 18.71
C LEU A 58 -27.19 19.52 18.16
N LEU A 59 -26.28 18.67 17.70
CA LEU A 59 -26.57 17.37 17.06
C LEU A 59 -25.91 16.19 17.79
N SER A 60 -25.45 16.41 19.03
CA SER A 60 -24.93 15.39 19.92
C SER A 60 -26.04 14.46 20.36
N LEU A 61 -25.92 13.17 20.07
CA LEU A 61 -26.85 12.16 20.55
C LEU A 61 -26.57 11.81 22.02
N SER A 62 -27.61 11.86 22.85
CA SER A 62 -27.61 11.17 24.14
C SER A 62 -27.86 9.67 23.92
N LYS A 63 -27.37 8.83 24.85
CA LYS A 63 -27.53 7.36 24.80
C LYS A 63 -28.98 6.86 24.86
N THR A 64 -29.97 7.76 24.97
CA THR A 64 -31.39 7.46 25.17
C THR A 64 -32.30 8.09 24.12
N ALA A 65 -31.78 8.50 22.96
CA ALA A 65 -32.58 9.16 21.91
C ALA A 65 -33.63 8.21 21.31
N THR A 66 -34.88 8.67 21.26
CA THR A 66 -36.01 7.91 20.71
C THR A 66 -36.10 8.03 19.18
N GLN A 67 -36.92 7.19 18.54
CA GLN A 67 -37.14 7.22 17.09
C GLN A 67 -37.68 8.58 16.60
N GLU A 68 -38.45 9.27 17.43
CA GLU A 68 -39.02 10.59 17.17
C GLU A 68 -37.92 11.67 17.22
N ASP A 69 -37.05 11.62 18.23
CA ASP A 69 -35.91 12.54 18.37
C ASP A 69 -34.95 12.43 17.17
N LEU A 70 -34.69 11.20 16.70
CA LEU A 70 -33.82 10.96 15.54
C LEU A 70 -34.40 11.52 14.25
N ASN A 71 -35.71 11.39 14.03
CA ASN A 71 -36.36 11.96 12.85
C ASN A 71 -36.34 13.50 12.88
N GLU A 72 -36.48 14.12 14.06
CA GLU A 72 -36.33 15.57 14.22
C GLU A 72 -34.90 16.04 13.90
N MET A 73 -33.89 15.30 14.37
CA MET A 73 -32.47 15.60 14.09
C MET A 73 -32.11 15.41 12.62
N ILE A 74 -32.69 14.40 11.95
CA ILE A 74 -32.56 14.22 10.50
C ILE A 74 -33.09 15.43 9.75
N GLU A 75 -34.25 15.96 10.15
CA GLU A 75 -34.86 17.10 9.47
C GLU A 75 -34.07 18.39 9.69
N LYS A 76 -33.59 18.63 10.92
CA LYS A 76 -32.67 19.74 11.21
C LYS A 76 -31.37 19.63 10.39
N CYS A 77 -30.79 18.44 10.28
CA CYS A 77 -29.56 18.23 9.50
C CYS A 77 -29.78 18.48 7.99
N LYS A 78 -30.92 18.06 7.42
CA LYS A 78 -31.29 18.40 6.03
C LYS A 78 -31.40 19.90 5.82
N GLN A 79 -32.05 20.60 6.75
CA GLN A 79 -32.23 22.05 6.66
C GLN A 79 -30.86 22.77 6.66
N MET A 80 -29.95 22.34 7.54
CA MET A 80 -28.59 22.89 7.58
C MET A 80 -27.78 22.61 6.30
N ILE A 81 -28.02 21.48 5.62
CA ILE A 81 -27.40 21.19 4.32
C ILE A 81 -27.93 22.13 3.24
N LEU A 82 -29.24 22.38 3.22
CA LEU A 82 -29.88 23.29 2.26
C LEU A 82 -29.43 24.73 2.46
N ASP A 83 -29.21 25.15 3.71
CA ASP A 83 -28.74 26.50 4.05
C ASP A 83 -27.22 26.67 3.84
N SER A 84 -26.47 25.58 3.64
CA SER A 84 -25.02 25.59 3.42
C SER A 84 -24.63 25.80 1.94
N GLN A 85 -23.56 26.55 1.69
CA GLN A 85 -23.01 26.75 0.34
C GLN A 85 -22.47 25.45 -0.28
N GLU A 86 -22.65 25.29 -1.59
CA GLU A 86 -22.23 24.09 -2.33
C GLU A 86 -20.71 23.87 -2.32
N CYS A 87 -20.29 22.60 -2.36
CA CYS A 87 -18.88 22.15 -2.37
C CYS A 87 -18.02 22.50 -1.14
N THR A 88 -18.59 23.01 -0.05
CA THR A 88 -17.87 23.29 1.19
C THR A 88 -17.61 22.03 2.03
N ASP A 89 -16.54 22.04 2.84
CA ASP A 89 -16.21 20.92 3.74
C ASP A 89 -17.23 20.75 4.88
N GLU A 90 -17.91 21.84 5.27
CA GLU A 90 -19.05 21.82 6.18
C GLU A 90 -20.23 21.05 5.59
N ARG A 91 -20.57 21.29 4.33
CA ARG A 91 -21.62 20.55 3.62
C ARG A 91 -21.28 19.07 3.48
N LYS A 92 -20.02 18.73 3.18
CA LYS A 92 -19.56 17.32 3.15
C LYS A 92 -19.72 16.66 4.52
N TRP A 93 -19.43 17.37 5.61
CA TRP A 93 -19.59 16.86 6.97
C TRP A 93 -21.08 16.68 7.33
N LEU A 94 -21.93 17.66 7.04
CA LEU A 94 -23.38 17.58 7.29
C LEU A 94 -24.02 16.44 6.50
N VAL A 95 -23.62 16.22 5.24
CA VAL A 95 -24.09 15.09 4.44
C VAL A 95 -23.68 13.75 5.06
N ARG A 96 -22.44 13.61 5.53
CA ARG A 96 -21.99 12.41 6.26
C ARG A 96 -22.81 12.18 7.53
N ARG A 97 -23.08 13.25 8.28
CA ARG A 97 -23.88 13.19 9.51
C ARG A 97 -25.35 12.82 9.23
N LEU A 98 -25.94 13.34 8.15
CA LEU A 98 -27.29 12.97 7.70
C LEU A 98 -27.39 11.49 7.35
N ILE A 99 -26.36 10.93 6.69
CA ILE A 99 -26.29 9.49 6.37
C ILE A 99 -26.27 8.67 7.66
N GLU A 100 -25.43 9.03 8.62
CA GLU A 100 -25.34 8.37 9.93
C GLU A 100 -26.67 8.40 10.70
N LEU A 101 -27.33 9.56 10.77
CA LEU A 101 -28.63 9.71 11.44
C LEU A 101 -29.73 8.86 10.77
N ARG A 102 -29.73 8.79 9.44
CA ARG A 102 -30.71 7.98 8.67
C ARG A 102 -30.51 6.49 8.84
N LEU A 103 -29.26 6.02 8.83
CA LEU A 103 -28.92 4.63 9.14
C LEU A 103 -29.42 4.27 10.54
N ARG A 104 -29.18 5.14 11.53
CA ARG A 104 -29.62 4.91 12.91
C ARG A 104 -31.13 4.91 13.11
N ALA A 105 -31.85 5.78 12.40
CA ALA A 105 -33.32 5.77 12.40
C ALA A 105 -33.91 4.57 11.63
N GLN A 106 -33.14 3.96 10.73
CA GLN A 106 -33.51 2.71 10.07
C GLN A 106 -33.26 1.52 10.99
N GLU A 107 -32.10 1.46 11.66
CA GLU A 107 -31.75 0.45 12.68
C GLU A 107 -32.80 0.38 13.80
N LEU A 108 -33.27 1.51 14.32
CA LEU A 108 -34.34 1.54 15.33
C LEU A 108 -35.71 1.09 14.79
N ARG A 109 -36.01 1.33 13.51
CA ARG A 109 -37.24 0.83 12.86
C ARG A 109 -37.20 -0.69 12.68
N GLU A 110 -36.03 -1.23 12.41
CA GLU A 110 -35.79 -2.68 12.27
C GLU A 110 -35.66 -3.38 13.63
N SER A 111 -35.38 -2.63 14.71
CA SER A 111 -35.23 -3.14 16.09
C SER A 111 -36.52 -3.61 16.77
N SER A 112 -37.70 -3.32 16.22
CA SER A 112 -38.97 -3.78 16.81
C SER A 112 -39.26 -5.27 16.61
N ASP A 113 -38.47 -5.99 15.79
CA ASP A 113 -38.71 -7.42 15.55
C ASP A 113 -37.55 -8.40 15.83
N VAL A 114 -36.29 -7.96 16.06
CA VAL A 114 -35.23 -8.89 16.52
C VAL A 114 -34.14 -8.14 17.29
N ASN A 115 -33.97 -8.45 18.58
CA ASN A 115 -32.96 -7.79 19.41
C ASN A 115 -31.61 -8.55 19.44
N LEU A 116 -30.54 -7.76 19.25
CA LEU A 116 -29.19 -7.83 19.85
C LEU A 116 -28.17 -8.80 19.25
N PHE A 117 -27.39 -8.31 18.28
CA PHE A 117 -25.92 -8.38 18.21
C PHE A 117 -25.48 -7.51 17.01
N GLU A 118 -25.40 -6.19 17.22
CA GLU A 118 -25.19 -5.20 16.16
C GLU A 118 -23.70 -5.05 15.78
N THR A 119 -23.43 -4.80 14.51
CA THR A 119 -22.09 -4.45 13.99
C THR A 119 -21.65 -3.12 14.59
N GLN A 120 -20.45 -3.06 15.17
CA GLN A 120 -19.92 -1.83 15.77
C GLN A 120 -18.78 -1.27 14.94
N VAL A 121 -18.71 0.06 14.82
CA VAL A 121 -17.59 0.75 14.15
C VAL A 121 -16.74 1.48 15.18
N ILE A 122 -15.51 1.00 15.41
CA ILE A 122 -14.59 1.57 16.42
C ILE A 122 -13.22 1.75 15.79
N LEU A 123 -12.69 2.98 15.78
CA LEU A 123 -11.38 3.30 15.17
C LEU A 123 -11.22 2.74 13.74
N GLY A 124 -12.31 2.77 12.97
CA GLY A 124 -12.38 2.25 11.60
C GLY A 124 -12.53 0.73 11.47
N HIS A 125 -12.64 -0.02 12.57
CA HIS A 125 -12.93 -1.45 12.53
C HIS A 125 -14.44 -1.67 12.41
N HIS A 126 -14.91 -2.32 11.35
CA HIS A 126 -16.27 -2.85 11.27
C HIS A 126 -16.36 -4.19 12.00
N LEU A 127 -16.56 -4.13 13.32
CA LEU A 127 -16.59 -5.26 14.25
C LEU A 127 -17.94 -5.98 14.17
N VAL A 128 -17.92 -7.14 13.53
CA VAL A 128 -19.08 -8.01 13.42
C VAL A 128 -19.02 -9.10 14.48
N PRO A 129 -20.09 -9.31 15.28
CA PRO A 129 -20.15 -10.37 16.26
C PRO A 129 -20.16 -11.74 15.56
N GLN A 130 -19.24 -12.61 15.96
CA GLN A 130 -19.11 -13.93 15.35
C GLN A 130 -19.93 -14.97 16.13
N LYS A 131 -20.83 -15.67 15.45
CA LYS A 131 -21.68 -16.72 16.03
C LYS A 131 -21.17 -18.10 15.57
N TYR A 132 -20.66 -18.90 16.51
CA TYR A 132 -20.43 -20.35 16.45
C TYR A 132 -19.64 -20.97 15.27
N GLN A 133 -19.06 -20.24 14.32
CA GLN A 133 -18.27 -20.85 13.23
C GLN A 133 -17.01 -20.07 12.90
N ILE A 134 -15.84 -20.70 13.10
CA ILE A 134 -14.74 -20.73 12.13
C ILE A 134 -14.08 -22.13 12.23
N PRO A 135 -13.89 -22.87 11.12
CA PRO A 135 -13.14 -24.12 11.09
C PRO A 135 -11.63 -23.85 11.08
N SER A 136 -11.13 -23.08 12.04
CA SER A 136 -9.69 -22.81 12.15
C SER A 136 -9.03 -23.92 12.96
N THR A 137 -7.95 -24.50 12.42
CA THR A 137 -7.15 -25.58 13.01
C THR A 137 -6.38 -25.19 14.28
N GLY A 138 -6.64 -24.01 14.89
CA GLY A 138 -5.89 -23.51 16.04
C GLY A 138 -6.65 -22.53 16.95
N PRO A 139 -6.07 -22.21 18.12
CA PRO A 139 -6.66 -21.26 19.08
C PRO A 139 -6.63 -19.83 18.53
N LEU A 140 -7.76 -19.13 18.66
CA LEU A 140 -7.86 -17.70 18.33
C LEU A 140 -7.45 -16.84 19.53
N TYR A 141 -6.75 -15.73 19.29
CA TYR A 141 -6.31 -14.80 20.32
C TYR A 141 -6.87 -13.40 20.10
N CYS A 142 -7.18 -12.71 21.20
CA CYS A 142 -7.63 -11.32 21.17
C CYS A 142 -6.47 -10.38 20.86
N ASP A 143 -6.60 -9.57 19.82
CA ASP A 143 -5.61 -8.58 19.39
C ASP A 143 -5.37 -7.44 20.39
N HIS A 144 -6.32 -7.22 21.32
CA HIS A 144 -6.20 -6.21 22.37
C HIS A 144 -5.49 -6.76 23.63
N CYS A 145 -6.02 -7.84 24.24
CA CYS A 145 -5.50 -8.36 25.51
C CYS A 145 -4.48 -9.51 25.35
N SER A 146 -4.34 -10.06 24.15
CA SER A 146 -3.53 -11.25 23.83
C SER A 146 -3.99 -12.55 24.51
N GLY A 147 -5.14 -12.55 25.17
CA GLY A 147 -5.76 -13.74 25.75
C GLY A 147 -6.49 -14.58 24.71
N THR A 148 -6.59 -15.88 24.96
CA THR A 148 -7.33 -16.83 24.10
C THR A 148 -8.82 -16.47 24.05
N ILE A 149 -9.40 -16.49 22.86
CA ILE A 149 -10.84 -16.36 22.63
C ILE A 149 -11.43 -17.77 22.60
N TRP A 150 -12.22 -18.09 23.63
CA TRP A 150 -12.95 -19.37 23.71
C TRP A 150 -14.21 -19.28 22.86
N MET A 151 -14.07 -19.63 21.56
CA MET A 151 -15.09 -19.43 20.52
C MET A 151 -16.47 -20.05 20.83
N MET A 152 -16.54 -21.07 21.69
CA MET A 152 -17.77 -21.78 22.05
C MET A 152 -18.42 -21.28 23.35
N LEU A 153 -17.72 -20.45 24.12
CA LEU A 153 -18.14 -20.05 25.48
C LEU A 153 -18.34 -18.54 25.62
N GLN A 154 -17.83 -17.74 24.69
CA GLN A 154 -17.85 -16.28 24.79
C GLN A 154 -18.15 -15.65 23.44
N SER A 155 -18.98 -14.60 23.46
CA SER A 155 -19.14 -13.70 22.31
C SER A 155 -17.84 -12.94 22.05
N TRP A 156 -17.50 -12.82 20.77
CA TRP A 156 -16.31 -12.14 20.31
C TRP A 156 -16.60 -11.49 18.96
N TYR A 157 -15.77 -10.51 18.60
CA TYR A 157 -15.95 -9.69 17.42
C TYR A 157 -14.75 -9.82 16.51
N MET A 158 -15.00 -9.78 15.21
CA MET A 158 -13.98 -9.75 14.17
C MET A 158 -14.25 -8.56 13.25
N CYS A 159 -13.20 -7.81 12.93
CA CYS A 159 -13.27 -6.79 11.90
C CYS A 159 -13.30 -7.46 10.52
N ASN A 160 -14.32 -7.16 9.71
CA ASN A 160 -14.43 -7.69 8.35
C ASN A 160 -13.31 -7.20 7.40
N ASP A 161 -12.74 -6.02 7.67
CA ASP A 161 -11.79 -5.41 6.74
C ASP A 161 -10.33 -5.77 7.01
N CYS A 162 -9.95 -5.97 8.27
CA CYS A 162 -8.56 -6.23 8.66
C CYS A 162 -8.34 -7.50 9.50
N GLY A 163 -9.41 -8.24 9.82
CA GLY A 163 -9.33 -9.47 10.62
C GLY A 163 -8.98 -9.26 12.09
N PHE A 164 -8.99 -8.02 12.59
CA PHE A 164 -8.79 -7.73 14.00
C PHE A 164 -9.83 -8.44 14.85
N SER A 165 -9.38 -9.24 15.81
CA SER A 165 -10.26 -10.08 16.64
C SER A 165 -10.20 -9.66 18.10
N CYS A 166 -11.33 -9.48 18.76
CA CYS A 166 -11.36 -9.12 20.18
C CYS A 166 -12.52 -9.74 20.96
N HIS A 167 -12.33 -9.92 22.27
CA HIS A 167 -13.44 -10.27 23.17
C HIS A 167 -14.46 -9.15 23.23
N TRP A 168 -15.72 -9.49 23.53
CA TRP A 168 -16.77 -8.50 23.76
C TRP A 168 -16.42 -7.47 24.84
N LYS A 169 -15.70 -7.87 25.90
CA LYS A 169 -15.25 -6.97 26.97
C LYS A 169 -14.12 -6.03 26.56
N CYS A 170 -13.33 -6.42 25.57
CA CYS A 170 -12.18 -5.64 25.11
C CYS A 170 -12.58 -4.55 24.10
N ILE A 171 -13.84 -4.52 23.65
CA ILE A 171 -14.31 -3.67 22.57
C ILE A 171 -14.17 -2.16 22.89
N THR A 172 -14.42 -1.79 24.15
CA THR A 172 -14.34 -0.40 24.62
C THR A 172 -12.92 0.10 24.80
N ASP A 173 -11.94 -0.81 24.91
CA ASP A 173 -10.54 -0.50 25.21
C ASP A 173 -9.63 -0.61 23.98
N ILE A 174 -10.20 -0.80 22.78
CA ILE A 174 -9.44 -0.87 21.53
C ILE A 174 -8.70 0.45 21.30
N ARG A 175 -7.39 0.38 21.14
CA ARG A 175 -6.51 1.52 20.82
C ARG A 175 -5.94 1.47 19.40
N ARG A 176 -5.88 0.27 18.81
CA ARG A 176 -5.29 0.05 17.49
C ARG A 176 -6.30 0.48 16.42
N VAL A 177 -5.90 1.40 15.54
CA VAL A 177 -6.67 1.79 14.35
C VAL A 177 -6.73 0.62 13.36
N CYS A 178 -7.82 0.53 12.60
CA CYS A 178 -8.00 -0.51 11.58
C CYS A 178 -6.92 -0.44 10.50
N ALA A 179 -6.27 -1.59 10.24
CA ALA A 179 -5.20 -1.68 9.25
C ALA A 179 -5.69 -1.37 7.82
N HIS A 180 -6.96 -1.68 7.53
CA HIS A 180 -7.59 -1.35 6.25
C HIS A 180 -7.69 0.17 6.04
N VAL A 181 -8.07 0.92 7.07
CA VAL A 181 -8.16 2.39 6.99
C VAL A 181 -6.78 2.98 6.72
N LEU A 182 -5.74 2.49 7.42
CA LEU A 182 -4.35 2.92 7.18
C LEU A 182 -3.88 2.62 5.75
N ALA A 183 -4.20 1.43 5.23
CA ALA A 183 -3.88 1.06 3.84
C ALA A 183 -4.55 2.00 2.83
N SER A 184 -5.84 2.29 3.04
CA SER A 184 -6.65 3.11 2.15
C SER A 184 -6.22 4.59 2.17
N GLU A 185 -5.92 5.15 3.35
CA GLU A 185 -5.42 6.53 3.49
C GLU A 185 -4.03 6.72 2.87
N ALA A 186 -3.14 5.74 3.04
CA ALA A 186 -1.80 5.79 2.46
C ALA A 186 -1.79 5.48 0.95
N GLY A 187 -2.89 4.96 0.39
CA GLY A 187 -2.93 4.47 -0.99
C GLY A 187 -2.08 3.20 -1.21
N GLY A 188 -1.79 2.43 -0.16
CA GLY A 188 -0.91 1.26 -0.21
C GLY A 188 -0.02 1.15 1.02
N TYR A 189 1.27 0.83 0.80
CA TYR A 189 2.24 0.68 1.87
C TYR A 189 2.73 2.04 2.39
N ILE A 190 2.77 2.19 3.71
CA ILE A 190 3.28 3.40 4.39
C ILE A 190 4.81 3.50 4.25
N PHE A 191 5.52 2.38 4.44
CA PHE A 191 6.98 2.32 4.42
C PHE A 191 7.49 1.46 3.27
N THR A 192 8.02 2.11 2.23
CA THR A 192 8.62 1.44 1.06
C THR A 192 10.03 1.93 0.73
N LYS A 193 10.45 3.09 1.25
CA LYS A 193 11.71 3.75 0.90
C LYS A 193 12.86 3.46 1.87
N GLU A 194 12.54 3.31 3.16
CA GLU A 194 13.48 3.14 4.27
C GLU A 194 13.32 1.73 4.86
N ILE A 195 14.44 1.04 5.03
CA ILE A 195 14.49 -0.27 5.67
C ILE A 195 14.60 -0.04 7.17
N CYS A 196 13.62 -0.52 7.95
CA CYS A 196 13.56 -0.40 9.41
C CYS A 196 13.98 1.00 9.91
N PRO A 197 13.11 2.03 9.78
CA PRO A 197 13.44 3.41 10.15
C PRO A 197 13.46 3.61 11.67
N GLU A 198 14.42 2.96 12.33
CA GLU A 198 14.54 2.93 13.79
C GLU A 198 14.96 4.30 14.35
N LYS A 199 14.21 4.77 15.35
CA LYS A 199 14.50 6.04 16.07
C LYS A 199 15.00 5.83 17.50
N GLY A 200 14.99 4.57 17.99
CA GLY A 200 15.36 4.20 19.34
C GLY A 200 14.24 4.33 20.39
N LEU A 201 14.36 3.60 21.50
CA LEU A 201 13.33 3.54 22.55
C LEU A 201 13.16 4.88 23.32
N SER A 202 14.22 5.66 23.45
CA SER A 202 14.19 6.98 24.10
C SER A 202 13.32 7.98 23.33
N ALA A 203 13.37 7.95 22.00
CA ALA A 203 12.56 8.80 21.13
C ALA A 203 11.04 8.55 21.27
N GLN A 204 10.64 7.35 21.71
CA GLN A 204 9.25 6.99 22.02
C GLN A 204 8.94 7.07 23.54
N GLY A 205 9.80 7.75 24.31
CA GLY A 205 9.60 8.00 25.73
C GLY A 205 9.51 6.72 26.56
N TYR A 206 10.20 5.65 26.15
CA TYR A 206 10.13 4.34 26.80
C TYR A 206 8.68 3.81 26.93
N LYS A 207 7.82 4.06 25.93
CA LYS A 207 6.44 3.58 25.89
C LYS A 207 6.19 2.77 24.62
N CYS A 208 5.36 1.74 24.69
CA CYS A 208 4.91 0.98 23.53
C CYS A 208 4.27 1.92 22.50
N ALA A 209 4.65 1.77 21.23
CA ALA A 209 4.15 2.61 20.14
C ALA A 209 2.62 2.48 19.89
N GLU A 210 2.00 1.38 20.32
CA GLU A 210 0.55 1.15 20.13
C GLU A 210 -0.27 1.39 21.40
N CYS A 211 0.09 0.73 22.51
CA CYS A 211 -0.72 0.80 23.74
C CYS A 211 -0.16 1.75 24.79
N HIS A 212 0.97 2.41 24.53
CA HIS A 212 1.64 3.36 25.43
C HIS A 212 2.03 2.82 26.81
N THR A 213 1.98 1.50 27.01
CA THR A 213 2.51 0.85 28.23
C THR A 213 4.01 1.13 28.32
N ARG A 214 4.51 1.48 29.50
CA ARG A 214 5.95 1.70 29.72
C ARG A 214 6.74 0.42 29.42
N LEU A 215 7.85 0.59 28.72
CA LEU A 215 8.81 -0.44 28.34
C LEU A 215 10.06 -0.24 29.20
N THR A 216 10.52 -1.30 29.85
CA THR A 216 11.70 -1.26 30.73
C THR A 216 12.77 -2.20 30.20
N PHE A 217 14.02 -1.74 30.17
CA PHE A 217 15.19 -2.58 29.99
C PHE A 217 15.84 -2.80 31.35
N THR A 218 16.02 -4.05 31.75
CA THR A 218 17.08 -4.41 32.71
C THR A 218 18.10 -5.21 31.94
N ALA A 219 19.36 -4.75 32.01
CA ALA A 219 20.49 -5.43 31.43
C ALA A 219 20.53 -6.90 31.91
N LEU A 220 20.98 -7.77 31.01
CA LEU A 220 21.18 -9.21 31.19
C LEU A 220 21.55 -9.59 32.63
N LYS A 221 20.99 -10.72 33.11
CA LYS A 221 21.53 -11.51 34.22
C LYS A 221 23.07 -11.59 34.08
N GLY A 222 23.84 -10.81 34.85
CA GLY A 222 25.30 -10.91 34.83
C GLY A 222 26.12 -9.72 35.34
N LEU A 223 25.65 -8.47 35.31
CA LEU A 223 26.41 -7.33 35.88
C LEU A 223 25.63 -6.64 37.00
N SER A 224 25.66 -7.23 38.19
CA SER A 224 25.48 -6.48 39.42
C SER A 224 26.79 -5.75 39.75
N LEU A 225 26.88 -4.45 39.48
CA LEU A 225 27.79 -3.59 40.22
C LEU A 225 27.05 -3.14 41.49
N PRO A 226 27.46 -3.58 42.70
CA PRO A 226 26.85 -3.10 43.93
C PRO A 226 27.49 -1.76 44.28
N CYS A 227 26.81 -0.66 44.04
CA CYS A 227 27.18 0.63 44.61
C CYS A 227 25.96 1.24 45.31
N PHE A 228 26.08 1.27 46.64
CA PHE A 228 25.22 1.86 47.67
C PHE A 228 23.87 1.19 47.95
N GLY A 229 23.79 0.65 49.16
CA GLY A 229 22.73 -0.23 49.61
C GLY A 229 21.45 0.49 50.01
N SER A 230 20.35 -0.12 49.63
CA SER A 230 19.14 -0.18 50.44
C SER A 230 18.34 -1.42 50.00
N PRO A 231 17.87 -2.27 50.93
CA PRO A 231 16.97 -3.38 50.61
C PRO A 231 15.55 -2.84 50.45
N PHE A 232 15.28 -2.14 49.35
CA PHE A 232 13.92 -1.74 49.01
C PHE A 232 13.25 -2.88 48.24
N LYS A 233 12.33 -3.60 48.90
CA LYS A 233 11.38 -4.49 48.25
C LYS A 233 10.53 -3.67 47.26
N GLN A 234 10.92 -3.64 45.99
CA GLN A 234 10.02 -3.20 44.94
C GLN A 234 9.02 -4.31 44.63
N PRO A 235 7.74 -3.99 44.38
CA PRO A 235 6.80 -4.97 43.86
C PRO A 235 7.32 -5.46 42.51
N GLU A 236 7.10 -6.74 42.21
CA GLU A 236 7.48 -7.38 40.95
C GLU A 236 6.91 -6.59 39.76
N SER A 237 7.66 -5.60 39.28
CA SER A 237 7.32 -4.87 38.07
C SER A 237 7.40 -5.88 36.93
N ALA A 238 6.23 -6.29 36.42
CA ALA A 238 6.11 -7.24 35.33
C ALA A 238 7.01 -6.78 34.17
N TRP A 239 8.02 -7.59 33.88
CA TRP A 239 9.05 -7.34 32.89
C TRP A 239 8.39 -7.21 31.51
N VAL A 240 8.62 -6.11 30.80
CA VAL A 240 8.10 -5.92 29.44
C VAL A 240 9.26 -5.68 28.48
N GLU A 241 9.88 -6.77 28.06
CA GLU A 241 10.92 -6.74 27.03
C GLU A 241 10.37 -6.12 25.74
N PRO A 242 10.95 -5.01 25.27
CA PRO A 242 10.48 -4.31 24.08
C PRO A 242 10.87 -5.08 22.81
N ARG A 243 9.95 -5.14 21.85
CA ARG A 243 10.14 -5.81 20.56
C ARG A 243 10.14 -4.78 19.44
N LEU A 244 11.20 -4.77 18.63
CA LEU A 244 11.32 -3.90 17.46
C LEU A 244 10.52 -4.48 16.29
N CYS A 245 9.67 -3.66 15.68
CA CYS A 245 8.98 -3.97 14.43
C CYS A 245 9.83 -3.53 13.24
N ASP A 246 10.22 -4.46 12.37
CA ASP A 246 11.09 -4.16 11.22
C ASP A 246 10.40 -3.23 10.19
N TYR A 247 9.07 -3.32 10.06
CA TYR A 247 8.31 -2.49 9.11
C TYR A 247 8.22 -1.03 9.54
N THR A 248 7.97 -0.75 10.83
CA THR A 248 7.73 0.60 11.34
C THR A 248 8.95 1.24 12.00
N GLY A 249 9.96 0.45 12.38
CA GLY A 249 11.12 0.92 13.14
C GLY A 249 10.82 1.32 14.59
N LEU A 250 9.64 0.96 15.11
CA LEU A 250 9.20 1.32 16.46
C LEU A 250 9.22 0.11 17.41
N TYR A 251 9.31 0.38 18.72
CA TYR A 251 9.28 -0.65 19.76
C TYR A 251 7.90 -0.83 20.37
N TYR A 252 7.54 -2.09 20.61
CA TYR A 252 6.24 -2.54 21.10
C TYR A 252 6.37 -3.46 22.30
N CYS A 253 5.33 -3.54 23.13
CA CYS A 253 5.25 -4.56 24.17
C CYS A 253 4.87 -5.93 23.58
N GLN A 254 5.01 -6.99 24.38
CA GLN A 254 4.70 -8.35 23.96
C GLN A 254 3.23 -8.57 23.55
N ARG A 255 2.30 -7.73 24.05
CA ARG A 255 0.87 -7.77 23.66
C ARG A 255 0.61 -7.21 22.27
N CYS A 256 1.34 -6.17 21.86
CA CYS A 256 1.17 -5.50 20.57
C CYS A 256 2.07 -6.08 19.46
N HIS A 257 3.01 -6.95 19.82
CA HIS A 257 3.97 -7.52 18.88
C HIS A 257 4.23 -8.99 19.21
N TRP A 258 3.64 -9.90 18.44
CA TRP A 258 3.70 -11.36 18.69
C TRP A 258 4.90 -12.05 18.02
N ASN A 259 5.89 -11.30 17.53
CA ASN A 259 6.99 -11.83 16.70
C ASN A 259 6.48 -12.52 15.43
N THR A 260 5.32 -12.08 14.93
CA THR A 260 4.82 -12.50 13.62
C THR A 260 5.84 -12.12 12.56
N MET A 261 6.15 -13.07 11.68
CA MET A 261 7.11 -12.90 10.61
C MET A 261 6.37 -12.48 9.34
N ALA A 262 6.85 -11.44 8.67
CA ALA A 262 6.29 -10.97 7.40
C ALA A 262 7.41 -10.45 6.48
N VAL A 263 7.20 -10.58 5.17
CA VAL A 263 8.10 -10.00 4.16
C VAL A 263 7.94 -8.47 4.16
N ILE A 264 9.06 -7.75 4.13
CA ILE A 264 9.07 -6.29 4.32
C ILE A 264 9.24 -5.58 2.96
N PRO A 265 8.27 -4.76 2.52
CA PRO A 265 8.29 -4.11 1.20
C PRO A 265 9.58 -3.34 0.92
N ALA A 266 10.04 -2.52 1.88
CA ALA A 266 11.26 -1.74 1.70
C ALA A 266 12.50 -2.63 1.48
N ARG A 267 12.60 -3.79 2.12
CA ARG A 267 13.73 -4.73 1.94
C ARG A 267 13.67 -5.42 0.59
N VAL A 268 12.48 -5.84 0.16
CA VAL A 268 12.25 -6.41 -1.17
C VAL A 268 12.64 -5.42 -2.26
N ILE A 269 12.15 -4.19 -2.18
CA ILE A 269 12.32 -3.19 -3.24
C ILE A 269 13.77 -2.68 -3.30
N ARG A 270 14.46 -2.54 -2.16
CA ARG A 270 15.80 -1.94 -2.10
C ARG A 270 16.92 -2.96 -2.21
N ASN A 271 16.75 -4.12 -1.57
CA ASN A 271 17.81 -5.11 -1.39
C ASN A 271 17.47 -6.46 -2.01
N TRP A 272 16.30 -6.60 -2.65
CA TRP A 272 15.80 -7.89 -3.15
C TRP A 272 15.77 -8.99 -2.06
N ASP A 273 15.52 -8.57 -0.82
CA ASP A 273 15.51 -9.44 0.36
C ASP A 273 14.07 -9.86 0.69
N MET A 274 13.76 -11.12 0.42
CA MET A 274 12.46 -11.76 0.67
C MET A 274 12.38 -12.40 2.07
N GLU A 275 13.44 -12.33 2.87
CA GLU A 275 13.48 -12.99 4.17
C GLU A 275 12.47 -12.33 5.14
N PRO A 276 11.52 -13.09 5.71
CA PRO A 276 10.56 -12.54 6.64
C PRO A 276 11.25 -11.93 7.87
N LYS A 277 10.75 -10.79 8.35
CA LYS A 277 11.21 -10.13 9.57
C LYS A 277 10.08 -9.99 10.57
N ARG A 278 10.45 -9.78 11.84
CA ARG A 278 9.50 -9.64 12.94
C ARG A 278 8.78 -8.30 12.85
N VAL A 279 7.45 -8.32 12.96
CA VAL A 279 6.61 -7.14 12.86
C VAL A 279 5.56 -7.06 13.97
N SER A 280 5.10 -5.83 14.24
CA SER A 280 3.97 -5.58 15.13
C SER A 280 2.69 -6.17 14.55
N ARG A 281 1.67 -6.35 15.40
CA ARG A 281 0.40 -6.93 14.96
C ARG A 281 -0.31 -6.09 13.91
N LEU A 282 -0.34 -4.77 14.10
CA LEU A 282 -0.87 -3.84 13.11
C LEU A 282 -0.12 -3.94 11.77
N ALA A 283 1.21 -3.98 11.81
CA ALA A 283 2.03 -4.12 10.60
C ALA A 283 1.78 -5.46 9.91
N ALA A 284 1.69 -6.57 10.65
CA ALA A 284 1.36 -7.88 10.08
C ALA A 284 0.01 -7.86 9.35
N GLN A 285 -1.03 -7.30 9.98
CA GLN A 285 -2.36 -7.15 9.38
C GLN A 285 -2.32 -6.30 8.10
N LEU A 286 -1.64 -5.15 8.15
CA LEU A 286 -1.46 -4.27 7.00
C LEU A 286 -0.74 -4.97 5.84
N LEU A 287 0.40 -5.60 6.13
CA LEU A 287 1.21 -6.30 5.13
C LEU A 287 0.43 -7.45 4.49
N GLN A 288 -0.35 -8.19 5.27
CA GLN A 288 -1.21 -9.26 4.76
C GLN A 288 -2.31 -8.72 3.83
N LEU A 289 -2.99 -7.62 4.20
CA LEU A 289 -4.04 -7.01 3.37
C LEU A 289 -3.53 -6.52 2.02
N LEU A 290 -2.29 -6.03 1.99
CA LEU A 290 -1.68 -5.46 0.80
C LEU A 290 -0.90 -6.50 -0.03
N ASN A 291 -0.65 -7.70 0.50
CA ASN A 291 0.28 -8.68 -0.07
C ASN A 291 0.01 -9.00 -1.55
N GLU A 292 -1.26 -9.13 -1.92
CA GLU A 292 -1.69 -9.45 -3.29
C GLU A 292 -2.18 -8.23 -4.08
N ARG A 293 -2.20 -7.04 -3.46
CA ARG A 293 -2.70 -5.83 -4.11
C ARG A 293 -1.59 -5.20 -4.97
N PRO A 294 -1.84 -4.91 -6.26
CA PRO A 294 -0.82 -4.37 -7.16
C PRO A 294 -0.64 -2.85 -6.99
N VAL A 295 -0.15 -2.44 -5.82
CA VAL A 295 0.00 -1.03 -5.42
C VAL A 295 1.44 -0.50 -5.56
N LEU A 296 2.41 -1.35 -5.94
CA LEU A 296 3.81 -0.96 -6.10
C LEU A 296 4.09 -0.52 -7.53
N LEU A 297 4.41 0.76 -7.70
CA LEU A 297 4.92 1.34 -8.93
C LEU A 297 6.45 1.22 -8.97
N LEU A 298 6.95 0.08 -9.45
CA LEU A 298 8.39 -0.22 -9.37
C LEU A 298 9.26 0.72 -10.20
N GLU A 299 8.78 1.18 -11.35
CA GLU A 299 9.49 2.18 -12.17
C GLU A 299 9.79 3.47 -11.39
N GLN A 300 8.90 3.86 -10.48
CA GLN A 300 9.06 5.04 -9.63
C GLN A 300 9.87 4.73 -8.35
N LEU A 301 9.68 3.54 -7.78
CA LEU A 301 10.29 3.16 -6.49
C LEU A 301 11.74 2.70 -6.63
N ASN A 302 12.03 1.90 -7.65
CA ASN A 302 13.37 1.42 -7.98
C ASN A 302 13.45 0.99 -9.46
N PRO A 303 13.74 1.91 -10.40
CA PRO A 303 13.76 1.61 -11.83
C PRO A 303 14.84 0.61 -12.25
N LYS A 304 15.83 0.34 -11.39
CA LYS A 304 16.93 -0.61 -11.68
C LYS A 304 16.67 -2.01 -11.14
N LEU A 305 15.54 -2.25 -10.47
CA LEU A 305 15.30 -3.51 -9.76
C LEU A 305 15.16 -4.69 -10.74
N PHE A 306 14.28 -4.56 -11.74
CA PHE A 306 14.17 -5.49 -12.89
C PHE A 306 13.18 -4.94 -13.93
N GLU A 307 13.28 -5.41 -15.18
CA GLU A 307 12.33 -5.14 -16.27
C GLU A 307 11.75 -6.46 -16.80
N LEU A 308 10.42 -6.61 -16.80
CA LEU A 308 9.71 -7.76 -17.37
C LEU A 308 9.18 -7.45 -18.77
N LYS A 309 10.03 -7.62 -19.80
CA LYS A 309 9.66 -7.38 -21.20
C LYS A 309 8.41 -8.15 -21.65
N LEU A 310 8.22 -9.38 -21.18
CA LEU A 310 7.05 -10.19 -21.52
C LEU A 310 5.72 -9.53 -21.14
N ARG A 311 5.67 -8.67 -20.10
CA ARG A 311 4.43 -7.96 -19.76
C ARG A 311 4.02 -6.97 -20.84
N GLU A 312 4.97 -6.26 -21.43
CA GLU A 312 4.68 -5.35 -22.55
C GLU A 312 4.15 -6.12 -23.76
N GLU A 313 4.71 -7.29 -24.05
CA GLU A 313 4.26 -8.17 -25.11
C GLU A 313 2.84 -8.70 -24.85
N LEU A 314 2.52 -9.11 -23.62
CA LEU A 314 1.16 -9.48 -23.21
C LEU A 314 0.16 -8.33 -23.41
N GLN A 315 0.55 -7.07 -23.12
CA GLN A 315 -0.30 -5.90 -23.41
C GLN A 315 -0.56 -5.73 -24.90
N MET A 316 0.43 -6.01 -25.75
CA MET A 316 0.27 -5.95 -27.20
C MET A 316 -0.70 -7.03 -27.68
N MET A 317 -0.54 -8.27 -27.18
CA MET A 317 -1.42 -9.40 -27.52
C MET A 317 -2.86 -9.20 -27.05
N LYS A 318 -3.07 -8.65 -25.85
CA LYS A 318 -4.40 -8.32 -25.31
C LYS A 318 -5.27 -7.54 -26.32
N LYS A 319 -4.67 -6.60 -27.09
CA LYS A 319 -5.40 -5.78 -28.08
C LYS A 319 -6.05 -6.61 -29.19
N TYR A 320 -5.52 -7.79 -29.49
CA TYR A 320 -6.10 -8.72 -30.47
C TYR A 320 -7.27 -9.49 -29.86
N LEU A 321 -7.09 -9.96 -28.62
CA LEU A 321 -7.98 -10.89 -27.93
C LEU A 321 -9.27 -10.22 -27.45
N VAL A 322 -9.20 -8.99 -26.93
CA VAL A 322 -10.38 -8.26 -26.40
C VAL A 322 -11.48 -8.08 -27.44
N PHE A 323 -11.13 -8.01 -28.72
CA PHE A 323 -12.09 -7.86 -29.83
C PHE A 323 -12.25 -9.15 -30.65
N CYS A 324 -11.84 -10.31 -30.11
CA CYS A 324 -11.96 -11.60 -30.76
C CYS A 324 -13.06 -12.43 -30.07
N PRO A 325 -14.15 -12.77 -30.78
CA PRO A 325 -15.22 -13.60 -30.21
C PRO A 325 -14.74 -14.99 -29.78
N GLU A 326 -13.87 -15.62 -30.57
CA GLU A 326 -13.30 -16.93 -30.27
C GLU A 326 -12.45 -16.90 -29.00
N ALA A 327 -11.67 -15.83 -28.82
CA ALA A 327 -10.87 -15.63 -27.61
C ALA A 327 -11.76 -15.49 -26.37
N ASP A 328 -12.88 -14.77 -26.46
CA ASP A 328 -13.81 -14.60 -25.33
C ASP A 328 -14.42 -15.93 -24.88
N ILE A 329 -14.81 -16.78 -25.85
CA ILE A 329 -15.31 -18.15 -25.60
C ILE A 329 -14.24 -19.00 -24.89
N GLN A 330 -12.99 -18.91 -25.33
CA GLN A 330 -11.85 -19.59 -24.69
C GLN A 330 -11.43 -18.94 -23.36
N GLY A 331 -12.01 -17.79 -23.01
CA GLY A 331 -11.68 -17.02 -21.82
C GLY A 331 -10.36 -16.25 -21.89
N LEU A 332 -9.80 -16.06 -23.07
CA LEU A 332 -8.59 -15.28 -23.29
C LEU A 332 -8.90 -13.76 -23.28
N PRO A 333 -8.05 -12.92 -22.67
CA PRO A 333 -6.85 -13.26 -21.90
C PRO A 333 -7.11 -13.45 -20.39
N TRP A 334 -8.33 -13.24 -19.90
CA TRP A 334 -8.58 -13.06 -18.46
C TRP A 334 -8.70 -14.34 -17.63
N ARG A 335 -9.02 -15.48 -18.26
CA ARG A 335 -9.30 -16.77 -17.61
C ARG A 335 -8.19 -17.80 -17.84
N ILE A 336 -6.94 -17.34 -18.02
CA ILE A 336 -5.77 -18.20 -18.28
C ILE A 336 -4.95 -18.56 -17.03
N GLY A 337 -5.45 -18.23 -15.84
CA GLY A 337 -4.75 -18.49 -14.57
C GLY A 337 -3.67 -17.47 -14.21
N LEU A 338 -3.39 -16.48 -15.07
CA LEU A 338 -2.53 -15.34 -14.76
C LEU A 338 -3.33 -14.21 -14.10
N ARG A 339 -2.72 -13.51 -13.14
CA ARG A 339 -3.34 -12.39 -12.42
C ARG A 339 -3.71 -11.27 -13.38
N THR A 340 -4.94 -10.76 -13.26
CA THR A 340 -5.51 -9.73 -14.15
C THR A 340 -4.61 -8.51 -14.33
N HIS A 341 -4.00 -8.00 -13.25
CA HIS A 341 -3.16 -6.80 -13.32
C HIS A 341 -1.86 -7.01 -14.13
N MET A 342 -1.42 -8.26 -14.32
CA MET A 342 -0.30 -8.61 -15.22
C MET A 342 -0.64 -8.39 -16.69
N ILE A 343 -1.92 -8.52 -17.03
CA ILE A 343 -2.45 -8.37 -18.38
C ILE A 343 -3.09 -6.97 -18.57
N GLU A 344 -3.36 -6.23 -17.50
CA GLU A 344 -3.91 -4.86 -17.62
C GLU A 344 -2.85 -3.76 -17.72
N ASN A 345 -1.79 -3.84 -16.94
CA ASN A 345 -0.80 -2.78 -16.82
C ASN A 345 0.61 -3.38 -16.64
N SER A 346 1.62 -2.79 -17.28
CA SER A 346 3.02 -3.23 -17.16
C SER A 346 3.72 -2.75 -15.87
N GLY A 347 3.26 -1.67 -15.24
CA GLY A 347 4.02 -0.99 -14.16
C GLY A 347 3.66 -1.35 -12.72
N ASN A 348 2.50 -1.96 -12.47
CA ASN A 348 1.99 -2.22 -11.12
C ASN A 348 2.29 -3.65 -10.65
N TYR A 349 2.81 -3.77 -9.43
CA TYR A 349 3.19 -5.03 -8.78
C TYR A 349 2.68 -5.10 -7.34
N SER A 350 2.47 -6.32 -6.87
CA SER A 350 2.25 -6.64 -5.45
C SER A 350 3.52 -7.27 -4.87
N ILE A 351 3.63 -7.35 -3.53
CA ILE A 351 4.75 -8.07 -2.90
C ILE A 351 4.72 -9.55 -3.24
N LYS A 352 3.51 -10.15 -3.31
CA LYS A 352 3.34 -11.53 -3.75
C LYS A 352 3.91 -11.76 -5.15
N ASP A 353 3.72 -10.82 -6.08
CA ASP A 353 4.31 -10.95 -7.43
C ASP A 353 5.84 -11.00 -7.38
N LEU A 354 6.46 -10.18 -6.55
CA LEU A 354 7.92 -10.15 -6.42
C LEU A 354 8.48 -11.42 -5.79
N VAL A 355 7.79 -11.96 -4.78
CA VAL A 355 8.14 -13.23 -4.16
C VAL A 355 7.97 -14.38 -5.14
N ASP A 356 6.84 -14.43 -5.87
CA ASP A 356 6.57 -15.49 -6.84
C ASP A 356 7.51 -15.40 -8.06
N PHE A 357 7.95 -14.20 -8.43
CA PHE A 357 8.99 -13.99 -9.42
C PHE A 357 10.35 -14.49 -8.95
N HIS A 358 10.75 -14.17 -7.71
CA HIS A 358 12.00 -14.69 -7.12
C HIS A 358 12.03 -16.22 -7.09
N ASN A 359 10.88 -16.85 -6.83
CA ASN A 359 10.75 -18.30 -6.78
C ASN A 359 10.53 -18.95 -8.16
N GLY A 360 10.48 -18.19 -9.25
CA GLY A 360 10.26 -18.66 -10.62
C GLY A 360 8.80 -18.93 -11.01
N VAL A 361 7.89 -19.05 -10.04
CA VAL A 361 6.46 -19.34 -10.26
C VAL A 361 5.81 -18.33 -11.21
N LEU A 362 6.03 -17.03 -11.00
CA LEU A 362 5.41 -16.01 -11.84
C LEU A 362 5.91 -16.07 -13.29
N MET A 363 7.17 -16.46 -13.51
CA MET A 363 7.72 -16.57 -14.87
C MET A 363 7.08 -17.72 -15.65
N ASP A 364 6.84 -18.84 -14.98
CA ASP A 364 6.14 -19.98 -15.58
C ASP A 364 4.68 -19.62 -15.91
N GLU A 365 3.99 -18.92 -15.00
CA GLU A 365 2.63 -18.39 -15.23
C GLU A 365 2.59 -17.45 -16.44
N ILE A 366 3.51 -16.49 -16.52
CA ILE A 366 3.60 -15.52 -17.63
C ILE A 366 3.91 -16.23 -18.95
N ARG A 367 4.83 -17.19 -18.95
CA ARG A 367 5.22 -17.91 -20.17
C ARG A 367 4.08 -18.78 -20.68
N GLY A 368 3.39 -19.51 -19.79
CA GLY A 368 2.21 -20.30 -20.17
C GLY A 368 1.10 -19.43 -20.75
N ALA A 369 0.83 -18.28 -20.12
CA ALA A 369 -0.11 -17.30 -20.65
C ALA A 369 0.31 -16.76 -22.03
N TYR A 370 1.59 -16.41 -22.20
CA TYR A 370 2.15 -15.92 -23.44
C TYR A 370 2.01 -16.93 -24.58
N ASP A 371 2.37 -18.18 -24.35
CA ASP A 371 2.32 -19.24 -25.36
C ASP A 371 0.88 -19.49 -25.81
N LEU A 372 -0.08 -19.57 -24.89
CA LEU A 372 -1.52 -19.71 -25.19
C LEU A 372 -2.08 -18.53 -26.00
N MET A 373 -1.75 -17.30 -25.58
CA MET A 373 -2.20 -16.08 -26.27
C MET A 373 -1.58 -15.98 -27.67
N ARG A 374 -0.30 -16.33 -27.81
CA ARG A 374 0.41 -16.34 -29.09
C ARG A 374 -0.21 -17.38 -30.03
N GLU A 375 -0.33 -18.63 -29.59
CA GLU A 375 -0.91 -19.72 -30.38
C GLU A 375 -2.31 -19.34 -30.90
N HIS A 376 -3.14 -18.71 -30.04
CA HIS A 376 -4.43 -18.20 -30.47
C HIS A 376 -4.32 -17.20 -31.62
N ILE A 377 -3.44 -16.20 -31.47
CA ILE A 377 -3.35 -15.09 -32.42
C ILE A 377 -2.70 -15.49 -33.74
N THR A 378 -1.68 -16.35 -33.71
CA THR A 378 -0.86 -16.67 -34.88
C THR A 378 -1.31 -17.93 -35.62
N GLU A 379 -1.87 -18.91 -34.90
CA GLU A 379 -2.06 -20.27 -35.43
C GLU A 379 -3.54 -20.69 -35.46
N SER A 380 -4.28 -20.53 -34.35
CA SER A 380 -5.63 -21.10 -34.25
C SER A 380 -6.77 -20.19 -34.70
N CYS A 381 -6.65 -18.86 -34.55
CA CYS A 381 -7.72 -17.92 -34.87
C CYS A 381 -7.46 -17.11 -36.15
N GLU A 382 -8.23 -17.40 -37.21
CA GLU A 382 -8.18 -16.70 -38.48
C GLU A 382 -8.44 -15.18 -38.37
N LEU A 383 -9.36 -14.76 -37.48
CA LEU A 383 -9.67 -13.35 -37.28
C LEU A 383 -8.49 -12.58 -36.67
N CYS A 384 -7.82 -13.18 -35.68
CA CYS A 384 -6.63 -12.60 -35.07
C CYS A 384 -5.45 -12.58 -36.05
N ARG A 385 -5.28 -13.66 -36.83
CA ARG A 385 -4.24 -13.74 -37.87
C ARG A 385 -4.43 -12.69 -38.97
N ALA A 386 -5.66 -12.47 -39.42
CA ALA A 386 -5.99 -11.44 -40.40
C ALA A 386 -5.75 -10.01 -39.90
N ARG A 387 -5.73 -9.78 -38.58
CA ARG A 387 -5.38 -8.49 -37.95
C ARG A 387 -3.87 -8.29 -37.79
N GLY A 388 -3.04 -9.25 -38.19
CA GLY A 388 -1.59 -9.10 -38.25
C GLY A 388 -1.17 -7.99 -39.22
N HIS A 389 0.09 -7.55 -39.13
CA HIS A 389 0.58 -6.42 -39.91
C HIS A 389 1.46 -6.88 -41.07
N LEU A 390 1.49 -6.08 -42.13
CA LEU A 390 2.45 -6.23 -43.23
C LEU A 390 3.39 -5.04 -43.24
N CYS A 391 4.67 -5.29 -43.49
CA CYS A 391 5.66 -4.22 -43.55
C CYS A 391 5.58 -3.48 -44.90
N GLU A 392 5.03 -2.26 -44.89
CA GLU A 392 4.92 -1.40 -46.08
C GLU A 392 6.25 -1.02 -46.76
N ILE A 393 7.40 -1.27 -46.12
CA ILE A 393 8.71 -0.83 -46.61
C ILE A 393 9.38 -1.90 -47.48
N CYS A 394 9.28 -3.19 -47.10
CA CYS A 394 9.93 -4.26 -47.86
C CYS A 394 9.04 -4.92 -48.90
N GLY A 395 7.72 -4.75 -48.83
CA GLY A 395 6.78 -5.41 -49.74
C GLY A 395 6.75 -6.93 -49.59
N ASN A 396 7.31 -7.49 -48.51
CA ASN A 396 7.15 -8.89 -48.16
C ASN A 396 5.74 -9.11 -47.59
N ASN A 397 5.09 -10.20 -47.97
CA ASN A 397 3.75 -10.58 -47.52
C ASN A 397 3.77 -11.41 -46.22
N GLU A 398 4.93 -11.49 -45.57
CA GLU A 398 5.06 -12.08 -44.24
C GLU A 398 4.30 -11.24 -43.21
N VAL A 399 3.41 -11.90 -42.47
CA VAL A 399 2.65 -11.30 -41.38
C VAL A 399 3.56 -11.13 -40.17
N ILE A 400 3.63 -9.91 -39.66
CA ILE A 400 4.42 -9.53 -38.51
C ILE A 400 3.54 -8.99 -37.39
N TYR A 401 3.97 -9.19 -36.16
CA TYR A 401 3.26 -8.75 -34.96
C TYR A 401 4.11 -7.78 -34.13
N PRO A 402 3.47 -6.90 -33.32
CA PRO A 402 4.18 -5.90 -32.53
C PRO A 402 5.22 -6.46 -31.55
N TRP A 403 5.00 -7.67 -31.02
CA TRP A 403 5.88 -8.33 -30.05
C TRP A 403 7.01 -9.13 -30.72
N ASP A 404 7.04 -9.25 -32.05
CA ASP A 404 8.10 -10.00 -32.71
C ASP A 404 9.46 -9.29 -32.52
N PRO A 405 10.56 -10.02 -32.23
CA PRO A 405 11.88 -9.40 -32.02
C PRO A 405 12.38 -8.59 -33.21
N SER A 406 11.97 -8.97 -34.42
CA SER A 406 12.33 -8.31 -35.68
C SER A 406 11.43 -7.11 -36.00
N ALA A 407 10.37 -6.88 -35.24
CA ALA A 407 9.38 -5.84 -35.47
C ALA A 407 9.62 -4.60 -34.59
N ILE A 408 9.09 -3.46 -35.07
CA ILE A 408 9.05 -2.19 -34.35
C ILE A 408 7.73 -1.49 -34.63
N LEU A 409 7.15 -0.93 -33.57
CA LEU A 409 5.89 -0.21 -33.61
C LEU A 409 6.14 1.30 -33.71
N CYS A 410 5.48 1.96 -34.66
CA CYS A 410 5.51 3.41 -34.76
C CYS A 410 4.69 4.04 -33.63
N GLN A 411 5.33 4.84 -32.78
CA GLN A 411 4.71 5.46 -31.59
C GLN A 411 3.60 6.47 -31.91
N GLN A 412 3.50 6.95 -33.15
CA GLN A 412 2.48 7.92 -33.57
C GLN A 412 1.22 7.29 -34.15
N CYS A 413 1.37 6.21 -34.93
CA CYS A 413 0.25 5.63 -35.69
C CYS A 413 0.04 4.13 -35.47
N ASN A 414 0.84 3.52 -34.60
CA ASN A 414 0.85 2.10 -34.26
C ASN A 414 1.05 1.14 -35.46
N ALA A 415 1.54 1.65 -36.59
CA ALA A 415 1.95 0.79 -37.70
C ALA A 415 3.18 -0.03 -37.30
N VAL A 416 3.20 -1.30 -37.70
CA VAL A 416 4.30 -2.23 -37.41
C VAL A 416 5.16 -2.38 -38.65
N HIS A 417 6.47 -2.34 -38.46
CA HIS A 417 7.46 -2.50 -39.51
C HIS A 417 8.59 -3.42 -39.03
N HIS A 418 9.35 -4.02 -39.95
CA HIS A 418 10.61 -4.66 -39.57
C HIS A 418 11.62 -3.61 -39.06
N ARG A 419 12.36 -3.91 -38.00
CA ARG A 419 13.45 -3.07 -37.45
C ARG A 419 14.49 -2.69 -38.49
N ALA A 420 14.88 -3.65 -39.33
CA ALA A 420 15.83 -3.41 -40.42
C ALA A 420 15.26 -2.43 -41.46
N CYS A 421 13.98 -2.56 -41.81
CA CYS A 421 13.31 -1.68 -42.75
C CYS A 421 13.12 -0.27 -42.19
N TRP A 422 12.77 -0.18 -40.90
CA TRP A 422 12.63 1.08 -40.18
C TRP A 422 13.94 1.87 -40.13
N SER A 423 15.05 1.18 -39.85
CA SER A 423 16.38 1.78 -39.81
C SER A 423 16.85 2.26 -41.19
N LYS A 424 16.62 1.47 -42.24
CA LYS A 424 16.91 1.86 -43.65
C LYS A 424 16.16 3.12 -44.10
N ARG A 425 15.05 3.44 -43.45
CA ARG A 425 14.21 4.61 -43.74
C ARG A 425 14.45 5.76 -42.76
N ASN A 426 15.60 5.80 -42.08
CA ASN A 426 15.95 6.82 -41.10
C ASN A 426 14.85 7.06 -40.05
N HIS A 427 14.21 5.98 -39.57
CA HIS A 427 13.17 6.04 -38.55
C HIS A 427 11.94 6.89 -38.92
N CYS A 428 11.68 7.07 -40.22
CA CYS A 428 10.52 7.81 -40.72
C CYS A 428 9.38 6.87 -41.14
N CYS A 429 8.21 7.01 -40.50
CA CYS A 429 7.05 6.17 -40.82
C CYS A 429 6.38 6.58 -42.14
N PRO A 430 6.21 5.66 -43.11
CA PRO A 430 5.49 5.94 -44.35
C PRO A 430 4.04 6.34 -44.11
N LYS A 431 3.36 5.69 -43.15
CA LYS A 431 1.96 5.96 -42.84
C LYS A 431 1.79 7.35 -42.21
N CYS A 432 2.64 7.74 -41.26
CA CYS A 432 2.61 9.09 -40.69
C CYS A 432 2.86 10.16 -41.76
N ALA A 433 3.86 9.97 -42.62
CA ALA A 433 4.14 10.90 -43.72
C ALA A 433 2.94 11.06 -44.67
N ARG A 434 2.21 9.97 -44.98
CA ARG A 434 0.97 10.05 -45.77
C ARG A 434 -0.15 10.78 -45.02
N ILE A 435 -0.32 10.52 -43.72
CA ILE A 435 -1.34 11.19 -42.90
C ILE A 435 -1.06 12.69 -42.83
N GLU A 436 0.19 13.08 -42.60
CA GLU A 436 0.62 14.47 -42.51
C GLU A 436 0.42 15.21 -43.84
N LYS A 437 0.81 14.59 -44.96
CA LYS A 437 0.57 15.15 -46.30
C LYS A 437 -0.92 15.34 -46.59
N ARG A 438 -1.80 14.41 -46.19
CA ARG A 438 -3.25 14.57 -46.36
C ARG A 438 -3.80 15.70 -45.49
N ARG A 439 -3.28 15.87 -44.28
CA ARG A 439 -3.66 16.96 -43.38
C ARG A 439 -3.24 18.32 -43.92
N SER A 440 -2.04 18.45 -44.50
CA SER A 440 -1.60 19.71 -45.09
C SER A 440 -2.47 20.09 -46.30
N THR A 441 -2.76 19.15 -47.20
CA THR A 441 -3.60 19.44 -48.38
C THR A 441 -5.03 19.85 -48.02
N ASN A 442 -5.64 19.23 -47.00
CA ASN A 442 -6.96 19.65 -46.52
C ASN A 442 -6.94 21.03 -45.85
N ASN A 443 -5.86 21.38 -45.14
CA ASN A 443 -5.73 22.70 -44.52
C ASN A 443 -5.46 23.80 -45.55
N ASP A 444 -4.78 23.48 -46.65
CA ASP A 444 -4.56 24.43 -47.74
C ASP A 444 -5.87 24.68 -48.51
N GLN A 445 -6.69 23.65 -48.73
CA GLN A 445 -8.03 23.79 -49.33
C GLN A 445 -8.98 24.62 -48.47
N ASN A 446 -9.03 24.38 -47.15
CA ASN A 446 -9.88 25.18 -46.25
C ASN A 446 -9.43 26.65 -46.15
N LYS A 447 -8.14 26.97 -46.39
CA LYS A 447 -7.65 28.35 -46.42
C LYS A 447 -7.95 29.07 -47.73
N GLU A 448 -8.04 28.35 -48.85
CA GLU A 448 -8.47 28.92 -50.13
C GLU A 448 -9.97 29.25 -50.08
N ASP A 449 -10.80 28.40 -49.47
CA ASP A 449 -12.24 28.64 -49.31
C ASP A 449 -12.58 29.81 -48.34
N ASP A 450 -11.74 30.07 -47.33
CA ASP A 450 -11.87 31.22 -46.40
C ASP A 450 -11.37 32.56 -46.99
N ILE A 451 -10.66 32.56 -48.11
CA ILE A 451 -10.19 33.78 -48.80
C ILE A 451 -11.18 34.23 -49.90
N ASP A 452 -12.02 33.31 -50.39
CA ASP A 452 -13.06 33.57 -51.39
C ASP A 452 -14.48 33.80 -50.79
N SER A 453 -14.58 33.92 -49.46
CA SER A 453 -15.79 34.33 -48.71
C SER A 453 -15.65 35.73 -48.14
#